data_AF-A0AAD4Q763-F1
#
_entry.id   AF-A0AAD4Q763-F1
#
_cell.length_a   1.000
_cell.length_b   1.000
_cell.length_c   1.000
_cell.angle_alpha   90.00
_cell.angle_beta   90.00
_cell.angle_gamma   90.00
#
_symmetry.space_group_name_H-M   'P 1'
#
loop_
_entity.id
_entity.type
_entity.pdbx_description
1 polymer ?
#
loop_
_entity_poly.entity_id
_entity_poly.type
_entity_poly.pdbx_seq_one_letter_code
_entity_poly.pdbx_strand_id
1 'polypeptide(L)'
;MLTKVISISRLSSLTNHLNKLCKLAYAMTKPTTVLFPQWYNKLVSCRLPCHMMPRDVSTQWNSMFNMLHFALQYHLAINAMTAMHALDLQKYELSPEEWEIVKELRNVLKDATLFFSCGTPNLATVILAMDHIDKVLTMTSDNSHQFSLPIHAALIIGKC
;
A
#
# COMPACT_ATOMS: atom_id res chain seq x y z
N MET A 1 -11.40 -26.16 -7.49
CA MET A 1 -10.44 -26.35 -6.38
C MET A 1 -9.07 -25.75 -6.71
N LEU A 2 -8.49 -26.01 -7.88
CA LEU A 2 -7.20 -25.47 -8.33
C LEU A 2 -7.15 -23.93 -8.45
N THR A 3 -8.19 -23.31 -9.00
CA THR A 3 -8.32 -21.84 -9.09
C THR A 3 -8.32 -21.15 -7.72
N LYS A 4 -8.88 -21.80 -6.69
CA LYS A 4 -8.94 -21.27 -5.32
C LYS A 4 -7.57 -21.33 -4.65
N VAL A 5 -6.82 -22.42 -4.84
CA VAL A 5 -5.46 -22.58 -4.31
C VAL A 5 -4.47 -21.59 -4.96
N ILE A 6 -4.56 -21.39 -6.28
CA ILE A 6 -3.75 -20.42 -7.01
C ILE A 6 -4.08 -18.98 -6.59
N SER A 7 -5.36 -18.69 -6.27
CA SER A 7 -5.77 -17.36 -5.81
C SER A 7 -5.23 -17.05 -4.39
N ILE A 8 -5.16 -18.06 -3.51
CA ILE A 8 -4.63 -17.91 -2.15
C ILE A 8 -3.12 -17.63 -2.16
N SER A 9 -2.33 -18.30 -3.00
CA SER A 9 -0.89 -18.04 -3.11
C SER A 9 -0.56 -16.68 -3.75
N ARG A 10 -1.48 -16.12 -4.54
CA ARG A 10 -1.35 -14.77 -5.11
C ARG A 10 -1.75 -13.67 -4.12
N LEU A 11 -2.73 -13.94 -3.26
CA LEU A 11 -3.07 -13.09 -2.12
C LEU A 11 -1.95 -13.06 -1.06
N SER A 12 -1.27 -14.18 -0.84
CA SER A 12 -0.10 -14.18 0.04
C SER A 12 1.04 -13.33 -0.51
N SER A 13 1.19 -13.23 -1.83
CA SER A 13 2.12 -12.30 -2.46
C SER A 13 1.74 -10.83 -2.20
N LEU A 14 0.47 -10.44 -2.40
CA LEU A 14 -0.01 -9.08 -2.10
C LEU A 14 0.24 -8.69 -0.63
N THR A 15 -0.11 -9.59 0.30
CA THR A 15 0.08 -9.37 1.73
C THR A 15 1.55 -9.31 2.13
N ASN A 16 2.44 -10.04 1.45
CA ASN A 16 3.89 -9.96 1.67
C ASN A 16 4.46 -8.58 1.30
N HIS A 17 4.07 -7.98 0.17
CA HIS A 17 4.54 -6.65 -0.24
C HIS A 17 4.10 -5.56 0.75
N LEU A 18 2.84 -5.61 1.18
CA LEU A 18 2.32 -4.71 2.20
C LEU A 18 3.08 -4.87 3.53
N ASN A 19 3.32 -6.10 3.95
CA ASN A 19 4.06 -6.39 5.17
C ASN A 19 5.50 -5.85 5.14
N LYS A 20 6.17 -5.80 3.97
CA LYS A 20 7.50 -5.18 3.85
C LYS A 20 7.43 -3.68 4.19
N LEU A 21 6.50 -2.95 3.58
CA LEU A 21 6.32 -1.51 3.81
C LEU A 21 5.88 -1.20 5.24
N CYS A 22 4.94 -1.97 5.81
CA CYS A 22 4.51 -1.79 7.20
C CYS A 22 5.67 -2.01 8.19
N LYS A 23 6.48 -3.06 7.97
CA LYS A 23 7.64 -3.36 8.82
C LYS A 23 8.73 -2.30 8.67
N LEU A 24 8.95 -1.78 7.47
CA LEU A 24 9.88 -0.68 7.23
C LEU A 24 9.44 0.58 7.98
N ALA A 25 8.19 1.01 7.81
CA ALA A 25 7.64 2.17 8.51
C ALA A 25 7.77 2.03 10.04
N TYR A 26 7.49 0.83 10.57
CA TYR A 26 7.64 0.53 11.97
C TYR A 26 9.11 0.59 12.43
N ALA A 27 10.04 0.01 11.65
CA ALA A 27 11.47 0.04 11.94
C ALA A 27 12.01 1.47 11.98
N MET A 28 11.57 2.32 11.06
CA MET A 28 12.02 3.71 10.98
C MET A 28 11.47 4.58 12.11
N THR A 29 10.24 4.32 12.57
CA THR A 29 9.57 5.13 13.61
C THR A 29 10.06 4.83 15.03
N LYS A 30 10.88 3.80 15.22
CA LYS A 30 11.40 3.48 16.55
C LYS A 30 12.36 4.58 17.04
N PRO A 31 12.31 4.99 18.33
CA PRO A 31 13.18 6.05 18.85
C PRO A 31 14.66 5.68 18.89
N THR A 32 14.98 4.39 19.02
CA THR A 32 16.34 3.89 19.22
C THR A 32 17.08 3.59 17.92
N THR A 33 16.50 3.93 16.77
CA THR A 33 17.03 3.49 15.48
C THR A 33 17.99 4.51 14.88
N VAL A 34 19.24 4.07 14.68
CA VAL A 34 20.27 4.71 13.83
C VAL A 34 19.73 5.02 12.42
N LEU A 35 18.65 4.35 12.00
CA LEU A 35 17.94 4.58 10.74
C LEU A 35 17.35 5.99 10.61
N PHE A 36 16.95 6.63 11.71
CA PHE A 36 16.23 7.90 11.66
C PHE A 36 17.11 9.04 11.10
N PRO A 37 18.33 9.30 11.63
CA PRO A 37 19.24 10.28 11.01
C PRO A 37 19.59 9.95 9.55
N GLN A 38 19.76 8.67 9.23
CA GLN A 38 20.11 8.25 7.87
C GLN A 38 18.97 8.48 6.89
N TRP A 39 17.72 8.30 7.33
CA TRP A 39 16.55 8.66 6.55
C TRP A 39 16.55 10.13 6.15
N TYR A 40 16.70 11.05 7.11
CA TYR A 40 16.74 12.49 6.78
C TYR A 40 17.90 12.84 5.85
N ASN A 41 19.08 12.25 6.07
CA ASN A 41 20.22 12.45 5.16
C ASN A 41 19.88 12.01 3.73
N LYS A 42 19.19 10.87 3.56
CA LYS A 42 18.73 10.41 2.25
C LYS A 42 17.66 11.31 1.65
N LEU A 43 16.70 11.79 2.45
CA LEU A 43 15.71 12.76 1.97
C LEU A 43 16.36 14.03 1.44
N VAL A 44 17.37 14.56 2.15
CA VAL A 44 18.14 15.72 1.70
C VAL A 44 18.88 15.43 0.40
N SER A 45 19.55 14.28 0.30
CA SER A 45 20.24 13.85 -0.94
C SER A 45 19.28 13.70 -2.12
N CYS A 46 18.06 13.20 -1.89
CA CYS A 46 17.01 13.06 -2.90
C CYS A 46 16.22 14.35 -3.16
N ARG A 47 16.54 15.46 -2.47
CA ARG A 47 15.82 16.74 -2.54
C ARG A 47 14.32 16.60 -2.21
N LEU A 48 13.98 15.69 -1.30
CA LEU A 48 12.62 15.45 -0.84
C LEU A 48 12.36 16.20 0.48
N PRO A 49 11.11 16.65 0.73
CA PRO A 49 10.75 17.23 2.01
C PRO A 49 11.02 16.27 3.17
N CYS A 50 11.51 16.81 4.28
CA CYS A 50 11.77 16.07 5.51
C CYS A 50 10.45 15.60 6.14
N HIS A 51 9.95 14.44 5.70
CA HIS A 51 8.71 13.86 6.21
C HIS A 51 8.92 12.38 6.57
N MET A 52 8.33 11.98 7.69
CA MET A 52 8.44 10.62 8.20
C MET A 52 7.38 9.74 7.54
N MET A 53 7.74 8.50 7.21
CA MET A 53 6.79 7.54 6.65
C MET A 53 5.63 7.28 7.64
N PRO A 54 4.37 7.52 7.23
CA PRO A 54 3.21 7.16 8.03
C PRO A 54 3.16 5.67 8.28
N ARG A 55 2.63 5.26 9.44
CA ARG A 55 2.40 3.85 9.75
C ARG A 55 0.98 3.44 9.38
N ASP A 56 0.85 2.20 8.93
CA ASP A 56 -0.44 1.53 8.86
C ASP A 56 -0.94 1.22 10.28
N VAL A 57 -2.19 1.58 10.56
CA VAL A 57 -2.82 1.52 11.88
C VAL A 57 -4.22 0.92 11.70
N SER A 58 -4.45 -0.24 12.32
CA SER A 58 -5.69 -1.01 12.14
C SER A 58 -6.97 -0.27 12.54
N THR A 59 -6.88 0.66 13.50
CA THR A 59 -8.01 1.46 13.97
C THR A 59 -8.24 2.73 13.14
N GLN A 60 -7.34 3.06 12.20
CA GLN A 60 -7.44 4.22 11.34
C GLN A 60 -7.67 3.78 9.89
N TRP A 61 -8.90 3.95 9.43
CA TRP A 61 -9.41 3.42 8.16
C TRP A 61 -8.63 3.86 6.90
N ASN A 62 -7.95 5.02 6.94
CA ASN A 62 -7.19 5.56 5.82
C ASN A 62 -5.66 5.41 5.97
N SER A 63 -5.19 4.78 7.04
CA SER A 63 -3.75 4.69 7.35
C SER A 63 -2.97 3.90 6.31
N MET A 64 -3.51 2.77 5.84
CA MET A 64 -2.92 1.99 4.75
C MET A 64 -2.79 2.82 3.47
N PHE A 65 -3.85 3.53 3.07
CA PHE A 65 -3.80 4.42 1.90
C PHE A 65 -2.71 5.49 2.07
N ASN A 66 -2.67 6.15 3.23
CA ASN A 66 -1.68 7.19 3.52
C ASN A 66 -0.24 6.65 3.46
N MET A 67 0.00 5.46 4.02
CA MET A 67 1.30 4.80 3.96
C MET A 67 1.71 4.46 2.53
N LEU A 68 0.81 3.86 1.73
CA LEU A 68 1.09 3.51 0.33
C LEU A 68 1.31 4.75 -0.53
N HIS A 69 0.47 5.77 -0.34
CA HIS A 69 0.59 7.04 -1.03
C HIS A 69 1.94 7.72 -0.75
N PHE A 70 2.36 7.74 0.52
CA PHE A 70 3.68 8.23 0.91
C PHE A 70 4.80 7.38 0.30
N ALA A 71 4.72 6.05 0.42
CA ALA A 71 5.76 5.15 -0.08
C ALA A 71 6.04 5.35 -1.57
N LEU A 72 5.00 5.57 -2.38
CA LEU A 72 5.14 5.86 -3.81
C LEU A 72 5.81 7.21 -4.09
N GLN A 73 5.48 8.25 -3.32
CA GLN A 73 6.11 9.57 -3.45
C GLN A 73 7.60 9.53 -3.07
N TYR A 74 7.95 8.71 -2.07
CA TYR A 74 9.30 8.61 -1.50
C TYR A 74 10.06 7.36 -1.97
N HIS A 75 9.61 6.69 -3.03
CA HIS A 75 10.15 5.38 -3.44
C HIS A 75 11.66 5.41 -3.73
N LEU A 76 12.19 6.52 -4.28
CA LEU A 76 13.63 6.69 -4.51
C LEU A 76 14.44 6.66 -3.21
N ALA A 77 13.97 7.37 -2.19
CA ALA A 77 14.62 7.40 -0.88
C ALA A 77 14.48 6.05 -0.16
N ILE A 78 13.32 5.40 -0.30
CA ILE A 78 13.08 4.07 0.25
C ILE A 78 14.02 3.04 -0.38
N ASN A 79 14.11 2.99 -1.71
CA ASN A 79 15.01 2.09 -2.43
C ASN A 79 16.48 2.35 -2.06
N ALA A 80 16.88 3.63 -1.94
CA ALA A 80 18.22 4.00 -1.53
C ALA A 80 18.55 3.57 -0.08
N MET A 81 17.56 3.57 0.81
CA MET A 81 17.72 3.09 2.19
C MET A 81 17.76 1.57 2.28
N THR A 82 16.91 0.86 1.54
CA THR A 82 16.87 -0.61 1.55
C THR A 82 18.11 -1.22 0.90
N ALA A 83 18.71 -0.53 -0.07
CA ALA A 83 19.98 -0.94 -0.70
C ALA A 83 21.21 -0.78 0.23
N MET A 84 21.09 -0.08 1.37
CA MET A 84 22.20 0.07 2.32
C MET A 84 22.35 -1.18 3.18
N HIS A 85 23.31 -2.04 2.85
CA HIS A 85 23.62 -3.27 3.60
C HIS A 85 23.92 -3.05 5.09
N ALA A 86 24.43 -1.86 5.45
CA ALA A 86 24.74 -1.51 6.84
C ALA A 86 23.53 -1.43 7.77
N LEU A 87 22.30 -1.38 7.23
CA LEU A 87 21.08 -1.12 7.99
C LEU A 87 20.18 -2.35 8.19
N ASP A 88 20.55 -3.52 7.65
CA ASP A 88 19.71 -4.73 7.65
C ASP A 88 18.27 -4.48 7.12
N LEU A 89 18.13 -3.52 6.21
CA LEU A 89 16.86 -3.14 5.56
C LEU A 89 16.64 -3.84 4.21
N GLN A 90 17.63 -4.58 3.71
CA GLN A 90 17.58 -5.26 2.42
C GLN A 90 16.40 -6.25 2.33
N LYS A 91 16.02 -6.86 3.46
CA LYS A 91 14.84 -7.75 3.54
C LYS A 91 13.51 -7.05 3.22
N TYR A 92 13.48 -5.72 3.23
CA TYR A 92 12.31 -4.91 2.89
C TYR A 92 12.41 -4.28 1.50
N GLU A 93 13.42 -4.63 0.71
CA GLU A 93 13.56 -4.16 -0.67
C GLU A 93 12.36 -4.61 -1.52
N LEU A 94 11.84 -3.67 -2.31
CA LEU A 94 10.74 -3.91 -3.24
C LEU A 94 11.28 -3.98 -4.67
N SER A 95 10.89 -5.02 -5.41
CA SER A 95 11.18 -5.12 -6.84
C SER A 95 10.30 -4.14 -7.65
N PRO A 96 10.68 -3.83 -8.91
CA PRO A 96 9.86 -2.98 -9.78
C PRO A 96 8.42 -3.49 -9.95
N GLU A 97 8.23 -4.81 -10.02
CA GLU A 97 6.92 -5.45 -10.14
C GLU A 97 6.10 -5.28 -8.84
N GLU A 98 6.75 -5.40 -7.67
CA GLU A 98 6.10 -5.17 -6.38
C GLU A 98 5.64 -3.71 -6.23
N TRP A 99 6.41 -2.75 -6.76
CA TRP A 99 6.03 -1.33 -6.78
C TRP A 99 4.80 -1.05 -7.64
N GLU A 100 4.65 -1.72 -8.78
CA GLU A 100 3.44 -1.57 -9.61
C GLU A 100 2.20 -2.14 -8.89
N ILE A 101 2.33 -3.26 -8.17
CA ILE A 101 1.23 -3.80 -7.35
C ILE A 101 0.85 -2.80 -6.24
N VAL A 102 1.83 -2.19 -5.56
CA VAL A 102 1.58 -1.15 -4.54
C VAL A 102 0.83 0.05 -5.12
N LYS A 103 1.21 0.47 -6.33
CA LYS A 103 0.58 1.59 -7.05
C LYS A 103 -0.85 1.27 -7.47
N GLU A 104 -1.10 0.09 -8.03
CA GLU A 104 -2.45 -0.38 -8.36
C GLU A 104 -3.34 -0.43 -7.12
N LEU A 105 -2.84 -1.01 -6.02
CA LEU A 105 -3.58 -1.09 -4.75
C LEU A 105 -3.89 0.31 -4.20
N ARG A 106 -2.93 1.23 -4.21
CA ARG A 106 -3.16 2.62 -3.81
C ARG A 106 -4.27 3.26 -4.64
N ASN A 107 -4.29 3.02 -5.95
CA ASN A 107 -5.31 3.57 -6.84
C ASN A 107 -6.70 3.02 -6.52
N VAL A 108 -6.83 1.72 -6.25
CA VAL A 108 -8.09 1.10 -5.82
C VAL A 108 -8.62 1.75 -4.53
N LEU A 109 -7.74 2.05 -3.57
CA LEU A 109 -8.11 2.67 -2.30
C LEU A 109 -8.37 4.19 -2.39
N LYS A 110 -7.91 4.86 -3.46
CA LYS A 110 -7.88 6.32 -3.56
C LYS A 110 -9.27 6.93 -3.52
N ASP A 111 -10.18 6.46 -4.36
CA ASP A 111 -11.47 7.11 -4.56
C ASP A 111 -12.35 6.99 -3.30
N ALA A 112 -12.36 5.81 -2.68
CA ALA A 112 -13.00 5.60 -1.38
C ALA A 112 -12.36 6.51 -0.30
N THR A 113 -11.03 6.59 -0.25
CA THR A 113 -10.34 7.40 0.76
C THR A 113 -10.62 8.89 0.59
N LEU A 114 -10.63 9.41 -0.63
CA LEU A 114 -10.96 10.82 -0.86
C LEU A 114 -12.43 11.12 -0.54
N PHE A 115 -13.35 10.24 -0.93
CA PHE A 115 -14.77 10.40 -0.69
C PHE A 115 -15.10 10.47 0.81
N PHE A 116 -14.62 9.51 1.60
CA PHE A 116 -14.88 9.46 3.04
C PHE A 116 -14.03 10.46 3.86
N SER A 117 -13.04 11.11 3.25
CA SER A 117 -12.29 12.20 3.88
C SER A 117 -13.01 13.56 3.76
N CYS A 118 -14.10 13.65 2.99
CA CYS A 118 -14.95 14.83 2.95
C CYS A 118 -15.70 14.99 4.29
N GLY A 119 -15.76 16.22 4.83
CA GLY A 119 -16.09 16.48 6.23
C GLY A 119 -17.49 16.09 6.75
N THR A 120 -18.40 15.58 5.91
CA THR A 120 -19.73 15.11 6.36
C THR A 120 -20.37 14.15 5.34
N PRO A 121 -20.02 12.86 5.35
CA PRO A 121 -20.82 11.85 4.67
C PRO A 121 -22.05 11.55 5.54
N ASN A 122 -23.25 11.78 5.00
CA ASN A 122 -24.48 11.32 5.65
C ASN A 122 -24.71 9.83 5.36
N LEU A 123 -25.53 9.15 6.18
CA LEU A 123 -25.75 7.71 6.05
C LEU A 123 -26.19 7.29 4.64
N ALA A 124 -27.03 8.07 3.97
CA ALA A 124 -27.46 7.79 2.60
C ALA A 124 -26.29 7.87 1.60
N THR A 125 -25.39 8.85 1.72
CA THR A 125 -24.19 8.96 0.89
C THR A 125 -23.19 7.85 1.15
N VAL A 126 -23.12 7.32 2.38
CA VAL A 126 -22.28 6.15 2.70
C VAL A 126 -22.81 4.91 2.00
N ILE A 127 -24.12 4.64 2.07
CA ILE A 127 -24.75 3.49 1.39
C ILE A 127 -24.50 3.58 -0.12
N LEU A 128 -24.75 4.74 -0.73
CA LEU A 128 -24.51 4.96 -2.15
C LEU A 128 -23.04 4.78 -2.55
N ALA A 129 -22.11 5.23 -1.71
CA ALA A 129 -20.69 5.02 -1.95
C ALA A 129 -20.28 3.55 -1.84
N MET A 130 -20.85 2.81 -0.87
CA MET A 130 -20.62 1.37 -0.73
C MET A 130 -21.16 0.61 -1.95
N ASP A 131 -22.37 0.92 -2.42
CA ASP A 131 -22.95 0.33 -3.64
C ASP A 131 -22.12 0.65 -4.88
N HIS A 132 -21.61 1.88 -4.98
CA HIS A 132 -20.74 2.27 -6.09
C HIS A 132 -19.41 1.51 -6.07
N ILE A 133 -18.78 1.39 -4.89
CA ILE A 133 -17.54 0.65 -4.71
C ILE A 133 -17.76 -0.82 -5.08
N ASP A 134 -18.82 -1.46 -4.58
CA ASP A 134 -19.14 -2.86 -4.90
C ASP A 134 -19.32 -3.07 -6.40
N LYS A 135 -20.06 -2.17 -7.07
CA LYS A 135 -20.25 -2.20 -8.52
C LYS A 135 -18.92 -2.06 -9.28
N VAL A 136 -18.05 -1.12 -8.89
CA VAL A 136 -16.75 -0.92 -9.55
C VAL A 136 -15.85 -2.13 -9.35
N LEU A 137 -15.75 -2.66 -8.13
CA LEU A 137 -14.96 -3.86 -7.84
C LEU A 137 -15.50 -5.09 -8.59
N THR A 138 -16.83 -5.21 -8.71
CA THR A 138 -17.47 -6.27 -9.48
C THR A 138 -17.15 -6.18 -10.96
N MET A 139 -17.35 -5.02 -11.58
CA MET A 139 -17.05 -4.81 -13.00
C MET A 139 -15.57 -5.00 -13.34
N THR A 140 -14.67 -4.60 -12.43
CA THR A 140 -13.23 -4.75 -12.66
C THR A 140 -12.75 -6.19 -12.52
N SER A 141 -13.34 -6.98 -11.63
CA SER A 141 -13.01 -8.41 -11.53
C SER A 141 -13.45 -9.23 -12.75
N ASP A 142 -14.51 -8.82 -13.44
CA ASP A 142 -14.99 -9.46 -14.67
C ASP A 142 -14.12 -9.08 -15.89
N ASN A 143 -13.37 -7.97 -15.80
CA ASN A 143 -12.45 -7.48 -16.83
C ASN A 143 -10.99 -7.82 -16.47
N SER A 144 -10.52 -8.99 -16.89
CA SER A 144 -9.23 -9.59 -16.50
C SER A 144 -7.95 -8.82 -16.90
N HIS A 145 -8.04 -7.77 -17.71
CA HIS A 145 -6.88 -7.05 -18.25
C HIS A 145 -6.50 -5.77 -17.49
N GLN A 146 -7.28 -5.34 -16.49
CA GLN A 146 -7.11 -4.02 -15.88
C GLN A 146 -6.13 -3.98 -14.70
N PHE A 147 -5.90 -5.11 -14.02
CA PHE A 147 -5.07 -5.19 -12.82
C PHE A 147 -4.10 -6.37 -12.87
N SER A 148 -3.02 -6.26 -12.11
CA SER A 148 -2.09 -7.34 -11.85
C SER A 148 -2.78 -8.56 -11.22
N LEU A 149 -2.22 -9.74 -11.48
CA LEU A 149 -2.75 -11.02 -11.02
C LEU A 149 -3.02 -11.09 -9.49
N PRO A 150 -2.20 -10.48 -8.61
CA PRO A 150 -2.48 -10.47 -7.16
C PRO A 150 -3.73 -9.67 -6.78
N ILE A 151 -3.96 -8.53 -7.42
CA ILE A 151 -5.13 -7.68 -7.15
C ILE A 151 -6.38 -8.32 -7.74
N HIS A 152 -6.30 -8.89 -8.94
CA HIS A 152 -7.40 -9.65 -9.53
C HIS A 152 -7.82 -10.85 -8.66
N ALA A 153 -6.84 -11.59 -8.12
CA ALA A 153 -7.11 -12.68 -7.18
C ALA A 153 -7.79 -12.20 -5.88
N ALA A 154 -7.37 -11.04 -5.35
CA ALA A 154 -8.00 -10.42 -4.19
C ALA A 154 -9.46 -10.02 -4.46
N LEU A 155 -9.73 -9.43 -5.62
CA LEU A 155 -11.08 -9.05 -6.05
C LEU A 155 -12.01 -10.28 -6.18
N ILE A 156 -11.54 -11.37 -6.78
CA ILE A 156 -12.31 -12.61 -6.90
C ILE A 156 -12.68 -13.17 -5.53
N ILE A 157 -11.76 -13.13 -4.57
CA ILE A 157 -12.02 -13.66 -3.22
C ILE A 157 -12.98 -12.77 -2.44
N GLY A 158 -12.93 -11.44 -2.62
CA GLY A 158 -13.87 -10.51 -2.01
C GLY A 158 -15.32 -10.64 -2.50
N LYS A 159 -15.56 -11.26 -3.67
CA LYS A 159 -16.91 -11.55 -4.20
C LYS A 159 -17.63 -12.73 -3.51
N CYS A 160 -16.94 -13.52 -2.68
CA CYS A 160 -17.52 -14.71 -2.02
C CYS A 160 -18.41 -14.34 -0.83
#